data_AF-A0A660N310-F1
#
_entry.id   AF-A0A660N310-F1
#
_cell.length_a   1.000
_cell.length_b   1.000
_cell.length_c   1.000
_cell.angle_alpha   90.00
_cell.angle_beta   90.00
_cell.angle_gamma   90.00
#
_symmetry.space_group_name_H-M   'P 1'
#
loop_
_entity.id
_entity.type
_entity.pdbx_description
1 polymer ?
#
loop_
_entity_poly.entity_id
_entity_poly.type
_entity_poly.pdbx_seq_one_letter_code
_entity_poly.pdbx_strand_id
1 'polypeptide(L)'
;MKKQPALSAAHCQVLQQPFYQFAQMKQFAPDSIEGVKAQYRAAWTDWRDFVLAVQAALAAQGIVFAAPHIERWCNGWQVRAHFFAFFKLPGFERDAPILSLILNRQRFTVSLDWHAYKAAQSHISLAQYHQWLDQIGQPQWADWDLWRGKDSEYAEHKTVAAWQPAPSEWREPQDFYRIGRHLPRDELAEHDTLAWTVARLTDLLPLYRLSCQN
;
A
#
# COMPACT_ATOMS: atom_id res chain seq x y z
N MET A 1 -23.27 14.47 -12.06
CA MET A 1 -22.45 14.04 -10.91
C MET A 1 -21.20 13.33 -11.46
N LYS A 2 -19.99 13.68 -11.01
CA LYS A 2 -18.80 12.88 -11.35
C LYS A 2 -18.92 11.54 -10.63
N LYS A 3 -18.68 10.43 -11.33
CA LYS A 3 -18.63 9.10 -10.74
C LYS A 3 -17.48 9.07 -9.72
N GLN A 4 -17.74 8.58 -8.51
CA GLN A 4 -16.71 8.41 -7.48
C GLN A 4 -15.65 7.43 -7.99
N PRO A 5 -14.35 7.74 -7.86
CA PRO A 5 -13.30 6.84 -8.31
C PRO A 5 -13.32 5.56 -7.48
N ALA A 6 -13.25 4.41 -8.16
CA ALA A 6 -13.36 3.10 -7.54
C ALA A 6 -12.40 2.12 -8.23
N LEU A 7 -11.79 1.25 -7.42
CA LEU A 7 -10.95 0.17 -7.92
C LEU A 7 -11.81 -1.03 -8.31
N SER A 8 -11.28 -1.89 -9.18
CA SER A 8 -12.00 -3.04 -9.70
C SER A 8 -11.04 -4.11 -10.20
N ALA A 9 -11.54 -5.33 -10.40
CA ALA A 9 -10.77 -6.43 -10.95
C ALA A 9 -10.11 -6.12 -12.32
N ALA A 10 -10.67 -5.19 -13.10
CA ALA A 10 -10.08 -4.77 -14.37
C ALA A 10 -8.71 -4.09 -14.16
N HIS A 11 -8.55 -3.31 -13.09
CA HIS A 11 -7.27 -2.70 -12.74
C HIS A 11 -6.24 -3.78 -12.38
N CYS A 12 -6.62 -4.78 -11.59
CA CYS A 12 -5.76 -5.94 -11.28
C CYS A 12 -5.37 -6.73 -12.54
N GLN A 13 -6.28 -6.87 -13.50
CA GLN A 13 -6.03 -7.57 -14.75
C GLN A 13 -4.97 -6.84 -15.61
N VAL A 14 -4.98 -5.50 -15.65
CA VAL A 14 -3.93 -4.72 -16.33
C VAL A 14 -2.55 -5.01 -15.74
N LEU A 15 -2.48 -5.24 -14.43
CA LEU A 15 -1.24 -5.57 -13.73
C LEU A 15 -0.78 -7.02 -13.93
N GLN A 16 -1.57 -7.86 -14.60
CA GLN A 16 -1.23 -9.23 -14.91
C GLN A 16 -0.65 -9.33 -16.33
N GLN A 17 0.62 -9.00 -16.48
CA GLN A 17 1.31 -9.06 -17.77
C GLN A 17 2.22 -10.30 -17.89
N PRO A 18 2.30 -10.93 -19.08
CA PRO A 18 3.29 -11.98 -19.34
C PRO A 18 4.73 -11.47 -19.26
N PHE A 19 4.95 -10.21 -19.67
CA PHE A 19 6.23 -9.53 -19.61
C PHE A 19 6.02 -8.11 -19.07
N TYR A 20 6.94 -7.63 -18.24
CA TYR A 20 6.90 -6.25 -17.73
C TYR A 20 7.92 -5.35 -18.43
N GLN A 21 9.02 -5.91 -18.91
CA GLN A 21 10.06 -5.16 -19.61
C GLN A 21 9.72 -4.98 -21.09
N PHE A 22 9.88 -3.75 -21.59
CA PHE A 22 9.61 -3.47 -23.01
C PHE A 22 10.56 -4.23 -23.95
N ALA A 23 11.78 -4.58 -23.51
CA ALA A 23 12.69 -5.40 -24.29
C ALA A 23 12.11 -6.80 -24.55
N GLN A 24 11.56 -7.45 -23.52
CA GLN A 24 10.90 -8.75 -23.66
C GLN A 24 9.64 -8.66 -24.49
N MET A 25 8.82 -7.61 -24.29
CA MET A 25 7.63 -7.40 -25.13
C MET A 25 8.01 -7.23 -26.61
N LYS A 26 9.08 -6.48 -26.93
CA LYS A 26 9.55 -6.33 -28.33
C LYS A 26 9.99 -7.65 -28.95
N GLN A 27 10.58 -8.53 -28.15
CA GLN A 27 11.06 -9.82 -28.61
C GLN A 27 9.94 -10.83 -28.82
N PHE A 28 8.98 -10.90 -27.89
CA PHE A 28 8.01 -12.00 -27.83
C PHE A 28 6.57 -11.60 -28.19
N ALA A 29 6.22 -10.31 -28.11
CA ALA A 29 4.87 -9.80 -28.37
C ALA A 29 4.87 -8.32 -28.82
N PRO A 30 5.60 -7.95 -29.90
CA PRO A 30 5.83 -6.55 -30.29
C PRO A 30 4.53 -5.77 -30.53
N ASP A 31 3.53 -6.41 -31.14
CA ASP A 31 2.24 -5.79 -31.48
C ASP A 31 1.40 -5.43 -30.24
N SER A 32 1.72 -6.01 -29.07
CA SER A 32 0.98 -5.77 -27.83
C SER A 32 1.40 -4.48 -27.11
N ILE A 33 2.58 -3.93 -27.39
CA ILE A 33 3.23 -2.89 -26.57
C ILE A 33 2.37 -1.63 -26.44
N GLU A 34 1.85 -1.11 -27.56
CA GLU A 34 1.08 0.13 -27.53
C GLU A 34 -0.27 -0.06 -26.83
N GLY A 35 -0.89 -1.24 -27.00
CA GLY A 35 -2.09 -1.63 -26.27
C GLY A 35 -1.84 -1.70 -24.76
N VAL A 36 -0.77 -2.37 -24.33
CA VAL A 36 -0.38 -2.47 -22.92
C VAL A 36 -0.12 -1.08 -22.32
N LYS A 37 0.63 -0.21 -23.02
CA LYS A 37 0.86 1.16 -22.56
C LYS A 37 -0.44 1.95 -22.40
N ALA A 38 -1.37 1.83 -23.34
CA ALA A 38 -2.65 2.52 -23.27
C ALA A 38 -3.47 2.05 -22.06
N GLN A 39 -3.55 0.73 -21.84
CA GLN A 39 -4.25 0.13 -20.70
C GLN A 39 -3.65 0.57 -19.35
N TYR A 40 -2.31 0.54 -19.22
CA TYR A 40 -1.63 1.01 -18.01
C TYR A 40 -1.85 2.49 -17.74
N ARG A 41 -1.82 3.35 -18.78
CA ARG A 41 -2.07 4.79 -18.62
C ARG A 41 -3.49 5.06 -18.13
N ALA A 42 -4.48 4.35 -18.65
CA ALA A 42 -5.86 4.47 -18.20
C ALA A 42 -6.01 4.01 -16.75
N ALA A 43 -5.58 2.78 -16.44
CA ALA A 43 -5.68 2.22 -15.09
C ALA A 43 -4.89 3.03 -14.05
N TRP A 44 -3.74 3.60 -14.44
CA TRP A 44 -2.97 4.47 -13.56
C TRP A 44 -3.61 5.84 -13.35
N THR A 45 -4.32 6.35 -14.36
CA THR A 45 -5.09 7.59 -14.23
C THR A 45 -6.19 7.40 -13.19
N ASP A 46 -6.91 6.28 -13.27
CA ASP A 46 -7.93 5.90 -12.29
C ASP A 46 -7.33 5.70 -10.90
N TRP A 47 -6.17 5.03 -10.79
CA TRP A 47 -5.42 4.89 -9.53
C TRP A 47 -5.03 6.24 -8.92
N ARG A 48 -4.45 7.14 -9.71
CA ARG A 48 -4.06 8.47 -9.25
C ARG A 48 -5.27 9.24 -8.73
N ASP A 49 -6.35 9.26 -9.50
CA ASP A 49 -7.56 9.99 -9.14
C ASP A 49 -8.23 9.39 -7.90
N PHE A 50 -8.16 8.07 -7.74
CA PHE A 50 -8.56 7.36 -6.52
C PHE A 50 -7.73 7.80 -5.30
N VAL A 51 -6.40 7.79 -5.38
CA VAL A 51 -5.53 8.21 -4.26
C VAL A 51 -5.77 9.67 -3.87
N LEU A 52 -5.98 10.55 -4.84
CA LEU A 52 -6.33 11.97 -4.59
C LEU A 52 -7.71 12.11 -3.93
N ALA A 53 -8.69 11.28 -4.32
CA ALA A 53 -9.99 11.25 -3.68
C ALA A 53 -9.92 10.74 -2.23
N VAL A 54 -9.09 9.73 -1.96
CA VAL A 54 -8.79 9.26 -0.59
C VAL A 54 -8.25 10.40 0.25
N GLN A 55 -7.26 11.15 -0.25
CA GLN A 55 -6.70 12.30 0.46
C GLN A 55 -7.76 13.36 0.76
N ALA A 56 -8.59 13.70 -0.23
CA ALA A 56 -9.65 14.69 -0.06
C ALA A 56 -10.70 14.25 0.97
N ALA A 57 -11.08 12.98 0.98
CA ALA A 57 -12.02 12.41 1.93
C ALA A 57 -11.47 12.42 3.37
N LEU A 58 -10.19 12.09 3.55
CA LEU A 58 -9.51 12.18 4.85
C LEU A 58 -9.43 13.63 5.34
N ALA A 59 -9.10 14.58 4.44
CA ALA A 59 -9.04 15.99 4.78
C ALA A 59 -10.42 16.53 5.22
N ALA A 60 -11.51 16.07 4.61
CA ALA A 60 -12.87 16.40 5.03
C ALA A 60 -13.23 15.90 6.44
N GLN A 61 -12.52 14.88 6.95
CA GLN A 61 -12.62 14.39 8.33
C GLN A 61 -11.62 15.06 9.29
N GLY A 62 -10.88 16.07 8.84
CA GLY A 62 -9.85 16.75 9.63
C GLY A 62 -8.50 16.02 9.70
N ILE A 63 -8.31 14.95 8.91
CA ILE A 63 -7.05 14.22 8.83
C ILE A 63 -6.25 14.78 7.64
N VAL A 64 -5.24 15.58 7.92
CA VAL A 64 -4.42 16.24 6.90
C VAL A 64 -3.08 15.52 6.75
N PHE A 65 -2.86 14.96 5.56
CA PHE A 65 -1.57 14.41 5.12
C PHE A 65 -0.84 15.41 4.22
N ALA A 66 0.49 15.30 4.15
CA ALA A 66 1.27 15.91 3.09
C ALA A 66 0.84 15.37 1.71
N ALA A 67 1.30 16.00 0.63
CA ALA A 67 1.01 15.53 -0.72
C ALA A 67 1.41 14.04 -0.86
N PRO A 68 0.51 13.16 -1.32
CA PRO A 68 0.79 11.74 -1.40
C PRO A 68 1.85 11.48 -2.45
N HIS A 69 2.68 10.48 -2.17
CA HIS A 69 3.48 9.89 -3.22
C HIS A 69 2.60 8.97 -4.06
N ILE A 70 2.63 9.11 -5.38
CA ILE A 70 1.95 8.23 -6.32
C ILE A 70 2.99 7.76 -7.33
N GLU A 71 3.33 6.48 -7.31
CA GLU A 71 4.32 5.93 -8.21
C GLU A 71 3.82 5.95 -9.66
N ARG A 72 4.68 6.28 -10.62
CA ARG A 72 4.36 6.21 -12.04
C ARG A 72 4.20 4.76 -12.51
N TRP A 73 3.25 4.52 -13.40
CA TRP A 73 2.99 3.21 -14.02
C TRP A 73 4.14 2.63 -14.86
N CYS A 74 5.12 3.46 -15.25
CA CYS A 74 6.33 3.04 -15.95
C CYS A 74 7.55 3.84 -15.52
N ASN A 75 8.74 3.25 -15.68
CA ASN A 75 10.03 3.91 -15.46
C ASN A 75 10.84 4.10 -16.76
N GLY A 76 10.18 4.08 -17.92
CA GLY A 76 10.79 4.19 -19.24
C GLY A 76 11.23 2.85 -19.87
N TRP A 77 11.52 1.84 -19.05
CA TRP A 77 12.03 0.53 -19.53
C TRP A 77 11.07 -0.63 -19.26
N GLN A 78 10.18 -0.47 -18.28
CA GLN A 78 9.18 -1.45 -17.91
C GLN A 78 7.89 -0.81 -17.41
N VAL A 79 6.79 -1.56 -17.51
CA VAL A 79 5.56 -1.31 -16.76
C VAL A 79 5.67 -1.90 -15.35
N ARG A 80 4.84 -1.43 -14.41
CA ARG A 80 4.86 -1.92 -13.02
C ARG A 80 4.04 -3.21 -12.84
N ALA A 81 4.44 -4.04 -11.88
CA ALA A 81 3.68 -5.22 -11.45
C ALA A 81 2.58 -4.89 -10.41
N HIS A 82 2.68 -3.71 -9.78
CA HIS A 82 1.67 -3.15 -8.90
C HIS A 82 1.61 -1.64 -9.07
N PHE A 83 0.53 -1.02 -8.62
CA PHE A 83 0.51 0.42 -8.35
C PHE A 83 0.75 0.66 -6.87
N PHE A 84 1.58 1.66 -6.60
CA PHE A 84 2.01 2.02 -5.26
C PHE A 84 1.75 3.50 -4.99
N ALA A 85 1.24 3.79 -3.80
CA ALA A 85 1.13 5.14 -3.28
C ALA A 85 1.32 5.11 -1.77
N PHE A 86 1.68 6.25 -1.19
CA PHE A 86 1.70 6.37 0.25
C PHE A 86 1.39 7.78 0.74
N PHE A 87 0.88 7.84 1.97
CA PHE A 87 0.65 9.06 2.72
C PHE A 87 1.65 9.21 3.84
N LYS A 88 1.93 10.47 4.17
CA LYS A 88 2.74 10.85 5.32
C LYS A 88 2.15 12.06 6.02
N LEU A 89 2.30 12.10 7.34
CA LEU A 89 1.93 13.28 8.10
C LEU A 89 2.85 14.46 7.73
N PRO A 90 2.35 15.70 7.74
CA PRO A 90 3.18 16.88 7.55
C PRO A 90 4.34 16.90 8.55
N GLY A 91 5.55 17.18 8.08
CA GLY A 91 6.79 17.16 8.88
C GLY A 91 7.54 15.83 8.87
N PHE A 92 6.91 14.73 8.41
CA PHE A 92 7.53 13.40 8.35
C PHE A 92 7.82 12.93 6.91
N GLU A 93 7.80 13.84 5.93
CA GLU A 93 7.96 13.54 4.50
C GLU A 93 9.29 12.84 4.19
N ARG A 94 10.31 13.04 5.03
CA ARG A 94 11.63 12.43 4.90
C ARG A 94 11.80 11.12 5.66
N ASP A 95 10.86 10.78 6.54
CA ASP A 95 10.99 9.61 7.42
C ASP A 95 10.58 8.28 6.78
N ALA A 96 10.98 7.16 7.32
CA ALA A 96 10.66 5.86 6.74
C ALA A 96 9.21 5.39 6.99
N PRO A 97 8.56 5.66 8.13
CA PRO A 97 7.18 5.23 8.35
C PRO A 97 6.22 5.85 7.32
N ILE A 98 5.35 5.01 6.75
CA ILE A 98 4.35 5.40 5.76
C ILE A 98 3.03 4.67 5.98
N LEU A 99 1.93 5.29 5.55
CA LEU A 99 0.69 4.58 5.27
C LEU A 99 0.65 4.27 3.78
N SER A 100 0.84 3.01 3.41
CA SER A 100 0.96 2.56 2.03
C SER A 100 -0.34 2.00 1.46
N LEU A 101 -0.48 2.20 0.15
CA LEU A 101 -1.50 1.60 -0.69
C LEU A 101 -0.80 0.79 -1.79
N ILE A 102 -1.16 -0.48 -1.93
CA ILE A 102 -0.65 -1.35 -3.00
C ILE A 102 -1.86 -1.97 -3.72
N LEU A 103 -1.96 -1.76 -5.03
CA LEU A 103 -2.84 -2.53 -5.89
C LEU A 103 -2.00 -3.44 -6.77
N ASN A 104 -2.17 -4.75 -6.63
CA ASN A 104 -1.47 -5.74 -7.45
C ASN A 104 -2.47 -6.65 -8.19
N ARG A 105 -1.97 -7.66 -8.92
CA ARG A 105 -2.82 -8.58 -9.69
C ARG A 105 -3.77 -9.46 -8.86
N GLN A 106 -3.56 -9.59 -7.54
CA GLN A 106 -4.35 -10.44 -6.64
C GLN A 106 -5.28 -9.66 -5.73
N ARG A 107 -4.87 -8.46 -5.28
CA ARG A 107 -5.58 -7.71 -4.23
C ARG A 107 -5.18 -6.25 -4.16
N PHE A 108 -6.00 -5.49 -3.44
CA PHE A 108 -5.68 -4.16 -2.95
C PHE A 108 -5.33 -4.22 -1.46
N THR A 109 -4.29 -3.50 -1.04
CA THR A 109 -3.76 -3.51 0.33
C THR A 109 -3.65 -2.08 0.86
N VAL A 110 -4.06 -1.90 2.12
CA VAL A 110 -3.84 -0.69 2.92
C VAL A 110 -3.05 -1.09 4.17
N SER A 111 -1.91 -0.46 4.42
CA SER A 111 -1.03 -0.85 5.53
C SER A 111 -0.24 0.29 6.15
N LEU A 112 0.13 0.12 7.42
CA LEU A 112 1.29 0.78 8.02
C LEU A 112 2.54 0.01 7.61
N ASP A 113 3.51 0.72 7.05
CA ASP A 113 4.69 0.14 6.41
C ASP A 113 5.94 1.01 6.64
N TRP A 114 7.10 0.42 6.37
CA TRP A 114 8.41 1.04 6.48
C TRP A 114 9.05 1.19 5.10
N HIS A 115 9.26 2.44 4.69
CA HIS A 115 9.90 2.76 3.43
C HIS A 115 11.42 2.60 3.53
N ALA A 116 11.92 1.37 3.30
CA ALA A 116 13.33 1.02 3.45
C ALA A 116 14.30 1.95 2.67
N TYR A 117 13.92 2.43 1.47
CA TYR A 117 14.75 3.37 0.70
C TYR A 117 14.94 4.74 1.36
N LYS A 118 14.07 5.11 2.31
CA LYS A 118 14.17 6.34 3.11
C LYS A 118 14.76 6.10 4.50
N ALA A 119 14.97 4.85 4.91
CA ALA A 119 15.48 4.51 6.24
C ALA A 119 16.79 5.23 6.58
N ALA A 120 17.73 5.30 5.64
CA ALA A 120 19.03 5.96 5.87
C ALA A 120 18.95 7.48 6.10
N GLN A 121 17.84 8.11 5.71
CA GLN A 121 17.60 9.56 5.85
C GLN A 121 16.52 9.87 6.89
N SER A 122 15.93 8.84 7.49
CA SER A 122 14.89 9.01 8.49
C SER A 122 15.48 9.44 9.82
N HIS A 123 14.81 10.36 10.50
CA HIS A 123 15.04 10.69 11.90
C HIS A 123 14.43 9.63 12.82
N ILE A 124 13.42 8.92 12.35
CA ILE A 124 12.82 7.77 13.02
C ILE A 124 13.70 6.53 12.81
N SER A 125 14.12 5.91 13.90
CA SER A 125 14.79 4.61 13.90
C SER A 125 13.80 3.47 13.73
N LEU A 126 14.29 2.31 13.28
CA LEU A 126 13.47 1.09 13.19
C LEU A 126 12.91 0.66 14.57
N ALA A 127 13.67 0.91 15.64
CA ALA A 127 13.20 0.65 17.01
C ALA A 127 12.02 1.55 17.39
N GLN A 128 12.06 2.84 17.04
CA GLN A 128 10.93 3.76 17.24
C GLN A 128 9.73 3.35 16.39
N TYR A 129 9.96 2.96 15.13
CA TYR A 129 8.89 2.41 14.29
C TYR A 129 8.18 1.24 14.98
N HIS A 130 8.91 0.31 15.59
CA HIS A 130 8.31 -0.85 16.24
C HIS A 130 7.51 -0.58 17.53
N GLN A 131 7.47 0.65 18.05
CA GLN A 131 6.69 0.96 19.26
C GLN A 131 5.20 0.61 19.12
N TRP A 132 4.64 0.63 17.91
CA TRP A 132 3.24 0.24 17.71
C TRP A 132 2.98 -1.25 17.96
N LEU A 133 4.00 -2.13 17.94
CA LEU A 133 3.85 -3.56 18.24
C LEU A 133 3.33 -3.81 19.67
N ASP A 134 3.59 -2.89 20.60
CA ASP A 134 3.05 -2.99 21.97
C ASP A 134 1.54 -2.73 22.02
N GLN A 135 0.95 -2.16 20.96
CA GLN A 135 -0.48 -1.83 20.90
C GLN A 135 -1.33 -2.87 20.17
N ILE A 136 -0.73 -3.77 19.38
CA ILE A 136 -1.50 -4.70 18.54
C ILE A 136 -2.08 -5.90 19.29
N GLY A 137 -1.74 -6.07 20.56
CA GLY A 137 -2.42 -7.05 21.42
C GLY A 137 -3.87 -6.68 21.73
N GLN A 138 -4.33 -5.46 21.41
CA GLN A 138 -5.69 -5.03 21.69
C GLN A 138 -6.71 -5.67 20.73
N PRO A 139 -7.95 -5.98 21.18
CA PRO A 139 -8.93 -6.75 20.39
C PRO A 139 -9.26 -6.17 19.02
N GLN A 140 -9.22 -4.85 18.84
CA GLN A 140 -9.52 -4.23 17.54
C GLN A 140 -8.53 -4.59 16.42
N TRP A 141 -7.34 -5.08 16.79
CA TRP A 141 -6.30 -5.49 15.85
C TRP A 141 -6.32 -6.98 15.54
N ALA A 142 -7.15 -7.77 16.24
CA ALA A 142 -7.16 -9.23 16.15
C ALA A 142 -7.31 -9.75 14.70
N ASP A 143 -8.17 -9.10 13.92
CA ASP A 143 -8.47 -9.45 12.53
C ASP A 143 -7.65 -8.67 11.49
N TRP A 144 -6.57 -8.01 11.91
CA TRP A 144 -5.65 -7.35 11.00
C TRP A 144 -4.52 -8.30 10.60
N ASP A 145 -4.09 -8.21 9.36
CA ASP A 145 -2.98 -9.00 8.85
C ASP A 145 -1.66 -8.39 9.34
N LEU A 146 -0.74 -9.27 9.74
CA LEU A 146 0.60 -8.91 10.17
C LEU A 146 1.64 -9.73 9.40
N TRP A 147 2.59 -9.05 8.78
CA TRP A 147 3.65 -9.68 7.99
C TRP A 147 4.97 -8.92 8.08
N ARG A 148 6.06 -9.59 7.71
CA ARG A 148 7.42 -9.03 7.75
C ARG A 148 7.75 -8.29 6.46
N GLY A 149 8.76 -7.42 6.52
CA GLY A 149 9.25 -6.65 5.39
C GLY A 149 9.78 -7.55 4.26
N LYS A 150 10.37 -8.68 4.63
CA LYS A 150 10.85 -9.73 3.69
C LYS A 150 9.73 -10.57 3.06
N ASP A 151 8.51 -10.54 3.61
CA ASP A 151 7.42 -11.33 3.08
C ASP A 151 6.95 -10.76 1.74
N SER A 152 6.64 -11.65 0.80
CA SER A 152 6.12 -11.25 -0.51
C SER A 152 4.77 -10.57 -0.38
N GLU A 153 4.53 -9.51 -1.17
CA GLU A 153 3.20 -8.89 -1.29
C GLU A 153 2.10 -9.85 -1.81
N TYR A 154 2.50 -11.01 -2.35
CA TYR A 154 1.62 -12.08 -2.84
C TYR A 154 1.46 -13.25 -1.86
N ALA A 155 2.07 -13.19 -0.68
CA ALA A 155 1.96 -14.26 0.31
C ALA A 155 0.64 -14.20 1.08
N GLU A 156 0.15 -15.33 1.55
CA GLU A 156 -0.93 -15.34 2.55
C GLU A 156 -0.37 -14.84 3.88
N HIS A 157 -1.04 -13.85 4.47
CA HIS A 157 -0.62 -13.23 5.72
C HIS A 157 -1.52 -13.72 6.86
N LYS A 158 -0.94 -13.89 8.04
CA LYS A 158 -1.68 -14.32 9.22
C LYS A 158 -2.24 -13.09 9.92
N THR A 159 -3.42 -13.25 10.50
CA THR A 159 -4.00 -12.22 11.38
C THR A 159 -3.21 -12.10 12.68
N VAL A 160 -3.26 -10.95 13.33
CA VAL A 160 -2.61 -10.72 14.64
C VAL A 160 -3.06 -11.75 15.67
N ALA A 161 -4.34 -12.15 15.69
CA ALA A 161 -4.84 -13.19 16.57
C ALA A 161 -4.17 -14.55 16.32
N ALA A 162 -3.92 -14.90 15.05
CA ALA A 162 -3.26 -16.14 14.67
C ALA A 162 -1.76 -16.17 14.96
N TRP A 163 -1.18 -15.02 15.33
CA TRP A 163 0.20 -14.91 15.79
C TRP A 163 0.36 -15.08 17.31
N GLN A 164 -0.70 -15.30 18.08
CA GLN A 164 -0.58 -15.40 19.55
C GLN A 164 -0.17 -16.82 20.02
N PRO A 165 0.81 -16.94 20.95
CA PRO A 165 1.55 -15.86 21.60
C PRO A 165 2.56 -15.21 20.64
N ALA A 166 2.67 -13.87 20.70
CA ALA A 166 3.60 -13.09 19.89
C ALA A 166 5.02 -13.72 19.84
N PRO A 167 5.52 -14.10 18.65
CA PRO A 167 6.83 -14.68 18.51
C PRO A 167 7.94 -13.79 19.07
N SER A 168 8.93 -14.38 19.72
CA SER A 168 10.13 -13.67 20.21
C SER A 168 10.92 -12.97 19.09
N GLU A 169 10.80 -13.49 17.87
CA GLU A 169 11.36 -13.00 16.62
C GLU A 169 10.70 -11.70 16.10
N TRP A 170 9.63 -11.22 16.74
CA TRP A 170 9.08 -9.86 16.55
C TRP A 170 10.07 -8.72 16.90
N ARG A 171 11.20 -9.06 17.52
CA ARG A 171 12.24 -8.11 17.93
C ARG A 171 13.56 -8.27 17.18
N GLU A 172 13.55 -8.92 16.00
CA GLU A 172 14.72 -8.93 15.13
C GLU A 172 15.13 -7.48 14.76
N PRO A 173 16.36 -7.02 15.05
CA PRO A 173 16.72 -5.61 14.92
C PRO A 173 16.80 -5.06 13.48
N GLN A 174 16.77 -5.93 12.46
CA GLN A 174 17.04 -5.56 11.08
C GLN A 174 15.84 -5.72 10.13
N ASP A 175 14.78 -6.40 10.57
CA ASP A 175 13.55 -6.56 9.78
C ASP A 175 12.48 -5.59 10.31
N PHE A 176 11.48 -5.30 9.50
CA PHE A 176 10.35 -4.45 9.90
C PHE A 176 9.03 -5.21 9.75
N TYR A 177 8.06 -4.85 10.59
CA TYR A 177 6.71 -5.42 10.49
C TYR A 177 5.77 -4.48 9.75
N ARG A 178 4.76 -5.04 9.10
CA ARG A 178 3.64 -4.33 8.48
C ARG A 178 2.36 -4.84 9.09
N ILE A 179 1.41 -3.93 9.28
CA ILE A 179 0.05 -4.26 9.68
C ILE A 179 -0.92 -3.63 8.68
N GLY A 180 -1.92 -4.37 8.25
CA GLY A 180 -2.83 -3.88 7.23
C GLY A 180 -4.03 -4.78 6.99
N ARG A 181 -4.77 -4.42 5.95
CA ARG A 181 -5.92 -5.17 5.45
C ARG A 181 -5.85 -5.27 3.94
N HIS A 182 -6.46 -6.33 3.45
CA HIS A 182 -6.55 -6.62 2.02
C HIS A 182 -8.02 -6.65 1.56
N LEU A 183 -8.24 -6.22 0.31
CA LEU A 183 -9.43 -6.56 -0.47
C LEU A 183 -8.99 -7.46 -1.63
N PRO A 184 -9.43 -8.72 -1.67
CA PRO A 184 -9.22 -9.60 -2.82
C PRO A 184 -9.74 -8.97 -4.11
N ARG A 185 -9.06 -9.26 -5.23
CA ARG A 185 -9.41 -8.78 -6.57
C ARG A 185 -10.90 -8.91 -6.87
N ASP A 186 -11.47 -10.07 -6.56
CA ASP A 186 -12.84 -10.42 -6.94
C ASP A 186 -13.89 -9.74 -6.07
N GLU A 187 -13.49 -9.24 -4.89
CA GLU A 187 -14.37 -8.50 -3.97
C GLU A 187 -14.35 -6.98 -4.24
N LEU A 188 -13.37 -6.46 -5.01
CA LEU A 188 -13.21 -5.01 -5.22
C LEU A 188 -14.49 -4.31 -5.71
N ALA A 189 -15.26 -4.96 -6.58
CA ALA A 189 -16.49 -4.39 -7.13
C ALA A 189 -17.66 -4.39 -6.14
N GLU A 190 -17.58 -5.17 -5.07
CA GLU A 190 -18.61 -5.32 -4.04
C GLU A 190 -18.48 -4.27 -2.93
N HIS A 191 -17.34 -3.58 -2.87
CA HIS A 191 -17.04 -2.57 -1.87
C HIS A 191 -17.04 -1.15 -2.45
N ASP A 192 -17.48 -0.18 -1.65
CA ASP A 192 -17.03 1.20 -1.84
C ASP A 192 -15.54 1.27 -1.45
N THR A 193 -14.67 1.03 -2.43
CA THR A 193 -13.21 0.98 -2.20
C THR A 193 -12.67 2.30 -1.64
N LEU A 194 -13.31 3.44 -1.92
CA LEU A 194 -12.89 4.72 -1.37
C LEU A 194 -13.21 4.78 0.13
N ALA A 195 -14.48 4.53 0.49
CA ALA A 195 -14.89 4.53 1.89
C ALA A 195 -14.14 3.48 2.72
N TRP A 196 -13.93 2.29 2.16
CA TRP A 196 -13.15 1.22 2.79
C TRP A 196 -11.70 1.66 3.06
N THR A 197 -11.05 2.31 2.07
CA THR A 197 -9.66 2.78 2.22
C THR A 197 -9.55 3.86 3.28
N VAL A 198 -10.46 4.83 3.26
CA VAL A 198 -10.49 5.93 4.24
C VAL A 198 -10.66 5.37 5.65
N ALA A 199 -11.58 4.42 5.85
CA ALA A 199 -11.78 3.76 7.14
C ALA A 199 -10.50 3.07 7.63
N ARG A 200 -9.82 2.27 6.78
CA ARG A 200 -8.59 1.56 7.15
C ARG A 200 -7.42 2.51 7.45
N LEU A 201 -7.27 3.59 6.70
CA LEU A 201 -6.25 4.61 6.98
C LEU A 201 -6.52 5.34 8.30
N THR A 202 -7.78 5.65 8.58
CA THR A 202 -8.20 6.23 9.88
C THR A 202 -7.93 5.27 11.03
N ASP A 203 -8.26 3.98 10.87
CA ASP A 203 -7.98 2.94 11.86
C ASP A 203 -6.48 2.84 12.16
N LEU A 204 -5.62 2.86 11.13
CA LEU A 204 -4.16 2.78 11.26
C LEU A 204 -3.47 4.04 11.81
N LEU A 205 -4.15 5.20 11.78
CA LEU A 205 -3.57 6.48 12.13
C LEU A 205 -2.95 6.55 13.54
N PRO A 206 -3.55 5.96 14.60
CA PRO A 206 -2.92 5.90 15.92
C PRO A 206 -1.59 5.14 15.92
N LEU A 207 -1.51 3.99 15.22
CA LEU A 207 -0.27 3.22 15.11
C LEU A 207 0.78 3.99 14.30
N TYR A 208 0.36 4.65 13.22
CA TYR A 208 1.25 5.50 12.42
C TYR A 208 1.82 6.65 13.24
N ARG A 209 1.00 7.33 14.05
CA ARG A 209 1.47 8.41 14.93
C ARG A 209 2.49 7.91 15.96
N LEU A 210 2.26 6.75 16.57
CA LEU A 210 3.24 6.13 17.47
C LEU A 210 4.56 5.85 16.74
N SER A 211 4.48 5.34 15.51
CA SER A 211 5.66 5.06 14.69
C SER A 211 6.45 6.31 14.30
N CYS A 212 5.89 7.51 14.47
CA CYS A 212 6.49 8.80 14.18
C CYS A 212 6.88 9.58 15.45
N GLN A 213 6.72 9.02 16.64
CA GLN A 213 7.12 9.67 17.89
C GLN A 213 8.61 9.49 18.17
N ASN A 214 9.21 10.53 18.75
CA ASN A 214 10.59 10.49 19.25
C ASN A 214 10.65 9.92 20.66
#